data_AF-A0A1G1HWT5-F1
#
_entry.id   AF-A0A1G1HWT5-F1
#
_cell.length_a   1.000
_cell.length_b   1.000
_cell.length_c   1.000
_cell.angle_alpha   90.00
_cell.angle_beta   90.00
_cell.angle_gamma   90.00
#
_symmetry.space_group_name_H-M   'P 1'
#
loop_
_entity.id
_entity.type
_entity.pdbx_description
1 polymer ?
#
loop_
_entity_poly.entity_id
_entity_poly.type
_entity_poly.pdbx_seq_one_letter_code
_entity_poly.pdbx_strand_id
1 'polypeptide(L)' 'MGLLFSIHTGALAALGDVPDPHSAETRPDLQVAKHSIDLLGVLKKKTQGNLDADEERLLDNILYDLRMRFVQLSAGKK' A
#
# COMPACT_ATOMS: atom_id res chain seq x y z
N MET A 1 1.24 5.39 15.40
CA MET A 1 0.25 5.83 14.41
C MET A 1 0.79 6.59 13.18
N GLY A 2 1.65 7.61 13.30
CA GLY A 2 2.09 8.42 12.13
C GLY A 2 2.87 7.68 11.04
N LEU A 3 3.62 6.63 11.39
CA LEU A 3 4.44 5.87 10.43
C LEU A 3 3.60 5.04 9.45
N LEU A 4 2.53 4.42 9.94
CA LEU A 4 1.61 3.64 9.11
C LEU A 4 0.89 4.51 8.10
N PHE A 5 0.46 5.70 8.52
CA PHE A 5 -0.16 6.68 7.63
C PHE A 5 0.81 7.14 6.55
N SER A 6 2.08 7.42 6.90
CA SER A 6 3.10 7.82 5.92
C SER A 6 3.35 6.73 4.86
N ILE A 7 3.44 5.46 5.27
CA ILE A 7 3.65 4.34 4.34
C ILE A 7 2.40 4.10 3.49
N HIS A 8 1.20 4.20 4.07
CA HIS A 8 -0.06 4.07 3.36
C HIS A 8 -0.23 5.13 2.27
N THR A 9 0.03 6.41 2.58
CA THR A 9 -0.05 7.50 1.60
C THR A 9 0.99 7.34 0.48
N GLY A 10 2.21 6.88 0.81
CA GLY A 10 3.23 6.56 -0.20
C GLY A 10 2.83 5.39 -1.11
N ALA A 11 2.19 4.37 -0.56
CA ALA A 11 1.70 3.22 -1.33
C ALA A 11 0.55 3.62 -2.27
N LEU A 12 -0.37 4.49 -1.82
CA LEU A 12 -1.45 5.03 -2.66
C LEU A 12 -0.91 5.90 -3.81
N ALA A 13 0.08 6.76 -3.54
CA ALA A 13 0.74 7.53 -4.58
C ALA A 13 1.41 6.62 -5.63
N ALA A 14 2.10 5.57 -5.19
CA ALA A 14 2.75 4.60 -6.07
C ALA A 14 1.77 3.78 -6.92
N LEU A 15 0.55 3.53 -6.41
CA LEU A 15 -0.52 2.87 -7.13
C LEU A 15 -1.19 3.75 -8.19
N GLY A 16 -0.79 5.02 -8.33
CA GLY A 16 -1.34 5.96 -9.31
C GLY A 16 -2.67 6.58 -8.90
N ASP A 17 -3.05 6.47 -7.62
CA ASP A 17 -4.28 7.04 -7.04
C ASP A 17 -4.13 8.53 -6.73
N VAL A 18 -2.90 9.04 -6.77
CA VAL A 18 -2.58 10.47 -6.64
C VAL A 18 -2.05 10.95 -8.00
N PRO A 19 -2.71 11.89 -8.67
CA PRO A 19 -2.23 12.44 -9.93
C PRO A 19 -0.92 13.18 -9.68
N ASP A 20 0.11 12.85 -10.48
CA ASP A 20 1.36 13.59 -10.47
C ASP A 20 1.09 15.02 -10.97
N PRO A 21 1.34 16.08 -10.17
CA PRO A 21 1.05 17.45 -10.58
C PRO A 21 1.89 17.92 -11.78
N HIS A 22 2.92 17.16 -12.18
CA HIS A 22 3.76 17.47 -13.33
C HIS A 22 3.55 16.55 -14.54
N SER A 23 2.88 15.41 -14.37
CA SER A 23 2.67 14.45 -15.45
C SER A 23 1.20 14.05 -15.51
N ALA A 24 0.53 14.45 -16.58
CA ALA A 24 -0.83 13.99 -16.91
C ALA A 24 -0.91 12.46 -17.20
N GLU A 25 0.19 11.72 -17.04
CA GLU A 25 0.22 10.25 -17.00
C GLU A 25 0.42 9.77 -15.56
N THR A 26 -0.63 9.19 -14.97
CA THR A 26 -0.51 8.29 -13.82
C THR A 26 0.05 6.97 -14.33
N ARG A 27 1.38 6.80 -14.30
CA ARG A 27 2.00 5.50 -14.50
C ARG A 27 2.05 4.77 -13.16
N PRO A 28 1.12 3.84 -12.87
CA PRO A 28 1.21 3.04 -11.65
C PRO A 28 2.55 2.30 -11.65
N ASP A 29 3.37 2.60 -10.64
CA ASP A 29 4.64 1.90 -10.42
C ASP A 29 4.36 0.67 -9.56
N LEU A 30 4.06 -0.43 -10.25
CA LEU A 30 3.83 -1.72 -9.64
C LEU A 30 5.03 -2.19 -8.80
N GLN A 31 6.27 -1.82 -9.16
CA GLN A 31 7.44 -2.22 -8.36
C GLN A 31 7.45 -1.49 -7.02
N VAL A 32 7.19 -0.19 -7.03
CA VAL A 32 7.10 0.60 -5.79
C VAL A 32 5.91 0.15 -4.95
N ALA A 33 4.74 -0.07 -5.57
CA ALA A 33 3.55 -0.58 -4.87
C ALA A 33 3.82 -1.95 -4.21
N LYS A 34 4.46 -2.88 -4.92
CA LYS A 34 4.87 -4.17 -4.37
C LYS A 34 5.82 -4.01 -3.19
N HIS A 35 6.82 -3.14 -3.32
CA HIS A 35 7.77 -2.87 -2.24
C HIS A 35 7.06 -2.33 -0.99
N SER A 36 6.11 -1.40 -1.15
CA SER A 36 5.32 -0.87 -0.05
C SER A 36 4.44 -1.94 0.61
N ILE A 37 3.79 -2.82 -0.17
CA ILE A 37 3.00 -3.95 0.35
C ILE A 37 3.89 -4.92 1.12
N ASP A 38 5.07 -5.26 0.59
CA ASP A 38 6.02 -6.15 1.25
C ASP A 38 6.53 -5.52 2.57
N LEU A 39 6.84 -4.22 2.57
CA LEU A 39 7.27 -3.48 3.76
C LEU A 39 6.16 -3.45 4.84
N LEU A 40 4.91 -3.18 4.47
CA LEU A 40 3.76 -3.24 5.37
C LEU A 40 3.54 -4.65 5.92
N GLY A 41 3.75 -5.69 5.11
CA GLY A 41 3.67 -7.08 5.55
C GLY A 41 4.76 -7.44 6.56
N VAL A 42 5.98 -6.96 6.37
CA VAL A 42 7.08 -7.11 7.34
C VAL A 42 6.78 -6.35 8.63
N LEU A 43 6.26 -5.13 8.53
CA LEU A 43 5.85 -4.34 9.68
C LEU A 43 4.75 -5.05 10.47
N LYS A 44 3.69 -5.54 9.81
CA LYS A 44 2.64 -6.35 10.46
C LYS A 44 3.25 -7.48 11.28
N LYS A 45 4.15 -8.27 10.69
CA LYS A 45 4.82 -9.37 11.40
C LYS A 45 5.65 -8.90 12.60
N LYS A 46 6.35 -7.77 12.47
CA LYS A 46 7.19 -7.22 13.55
C LYS A 46 6.38 -6.56 14.66
N THR A 47 5.22 -6.00 14.34
CA THR A 47 4.32 -5.36 15.29
C THR A 47 3.28 -6.33 15.85
N GLN A 48 3.19 -7.56 15.33
CA GLN A 48 2.28 -8.59 15.81
C GLN A 48 2.49 -8.84 17.32
N GLY A 49 1.41 -8.75 18.10
CA GLY A 49 1.45 -8.84 19.57
C GLY A 49 1.70 -7.51 20.30
N ASN A 50 2.03 -6.44 19.59
CA ASN A 50 2.09 -5.06 20.11
C ASN A 50 0.95 -4.17 19.59
N LEU A 51 0.12 -4.70 18.67
CA LEU A 51 -1.04 -3.99 18.13
C LEU A 51 -2.29 -4.34 18.93
N ASP A 52 -3.17 -3.37 19.11
CA ASP A 52 -4.52 -3.63 19.58
C ASP A 52 -5.40 -4.21 18.44
N ALA A 53 -6.61 -4.67 18.80
CA ALA A 53 -7.51 -5.33 17.85
C ALA A 53 -7.98 -4.42 16.71
N ASP A 54 -8.05 -3.10 16.95
CA ASP A 54 -8.47 -2.12 15.96
C ASP A 54 -7.32 -1.80 14.99
N GLU A 55 -6.10 -1.67 15.52
CA GLU A 55 -4.87 -1.50 14.74
C GLU A 55 -4.58 -2.70 13.84
N GLU A 56 -4.75 -3.92 14.37
CA GLU A 56 -4.56 -5.14 13.59
C GLU A 56 -5.57 -5.24 12.44
N ARG A 57 -6.84 -4.93 12.71
CA ARG A 57 -7.89 -4.86 11.67
C ARG A 57 -7.61 -3.79 10.63
N LEU A 58 -7.19 -2.60 11.06
CA LEU A 58 -6.87 -1.50 10.15
C LEU A 58 -5.73 -1.89 9.21
N LEU A 59 -4.68 -2.51 9.76
CA LEU A 59 -3.52 -2.94 8.99
C LEU A 59 -3.86 -4.04 7.99
N ASP A 60 -4.73 -4.97 8.38
CA ASP A 60 -5.22 -6.02 7.48
C ASP A 60 -6.08 -5.46 6.35
N ASN A 61 -6.96 -4.51 6.65
CA ASN A 61 -7.77 -3.85 5.62
C ASN A 61 -6.90 -3.09 4.62
N ILE A 62 -5.91 -2.33 5.09
CA ILE A 62 -4.96 -1.60 4.23
C ILE A 62 -4.17 -2.58 3.34
N LEU A 63 -3.62 -3.65 3.93
CA LEU A 63 -2.87 -4.65 3.16
C LEU A 63 -3.74 -5.36 2.12
N TYR A 64 -5.00 -5.65 2.47
CA TYR A 64 -5.95 -6.27 1.56
C TYR A 64 -6.27 -5.35 0.38
N ASP A 65 -6.62 -4.09 0.63
CA ASP A 65 -6.93 -3.11 -0.41
C ASP A 65 -5.75 -2.87 -1.35
N LEU A 66 -4.55 -2.67 -0.81
CA LEU A 66 -3.34 -2.47 -1.61
C LEU A 66 -3.03 -3.71 -2.47
N ARG A 67 -3.17 -4.93 -1.94
CA ARG A 67 -2.96 -6.17 -2.69
C ARG A 67 -3.99 -6.36 -3.79
N MET A 68 -5.27 -6.10 -3.51
CA MET A 68 -6.34 -6.20 -4.51
C MET A 68 -6.11 -5.23 -5.66
N ARG A 69 -5.80 -3.96 -5.36
CA ARG A 69 -5.45 -2.95 -6.36
C ARG A 69 -4.20 -3.32 -7.15
N PHE A 70 -3.15 -3.81 -6.48
CA PHE A 70 -1.94 -4.29 -7.13
C PHE A 70 -2.24 -5.45 -8.11
N VAL A 71 -3.03 -6.44 -7.71
CA VAL A 71 -3.41 -7.57 -8.56
C VAL A 71 -4.22 -7.07 -9.77
N GLN A 72 -5.21 -6.19 -9.56
CA GLN A 72 -6.00 -5.60 -10.65
C GLN A 72 -5.12 -4.86 -11.68
N LEU A 73 -4.21 -4.01 -11.21
CA LEU A 73 -3.30 -3.27 -12.08
C LEU A 73 -2.25 -4.17 -12.75
N SER A 74 -1.78 -5.21 -12.06
CA SER A 74 -0.84 -6.20 -12.62
C SER A 74 -1.48 -7.13 -13.64
N ALA A 75 -2.77 -7.45 -13.48
CA ALA A 75 -3.54 -8.31 -14.38
C ALA A 75 -4.07 -7.54 -15.60
N GLY A 76 -4.28 -6.23 -15.47
CA GLY A 76 -4.68 -5.33 -16.57
C GLY A 76 -3.56 -4.98 -17.56
N LYS A 77 -2.29 -5.28 -17.23
CA LYS A 77 -1.19 -5.25 -18.20
C LYS A 77 -1.14 -6.57 -18.98
N LYS A 78 -2.02 -6.74 -19.97
CA LYS A 78 -1.85 -7.74 -21.02
C LYS A 78 -2.08 -7.12 -22.39
#